data_AF-A0A1S3XU51-F1
#
_entry.id   AF-A0A1S3XU51-F1
#
_cell.length_a   1.000
_cell.length_b   1.000
_cell.length_c   1.000
_cell.angle_alpha   90.00
_cell.angle_beta   90.00
_cell.angle_gamma   90.00
#
_symmetry.space_group_name_H-M   'P 1'
#
loop_
_entity.id
_entity.type
_entity.pdbx_description
1 polymer ?
#
loop_
_entity_poly.entity_id
_entity_poly.type
_entity_poly.pdbx_seq_one_letter_code
_entity_poly.pdbx_strand_id
1 'polypeptide(L)'
;MIRIEKLNKILHPANFDLYKYIHIFALFPTHIIQHIFQTQLAGEMEVYSTCKNLTFPLLAFVLFISLTSPAATAAKISRPAYTNFVKTKCKITTYPSLCQKTLIPYASSVKINSTRLCKAALNVAINGARNATVAVSELKRKKGITKIEAAAIKDCFEDVKDAVYELKLAVDAMGHLSDKDKEFQLANAKTYASAVITDADSCTEGFSGRKVNPAVKKIVNSCMATITKLASNALALINHLY
;
A
#
# COMPACT_ATOMS: atom_id res chain seq x y z
N MET A 1 -0.28 -25.45 -45.86
CA MET A 1 0.73 -26.46 -45.46
C MET A 1 2.01 -25.74 -45.07
N ILE A 2 2.09 -25.28 -43.81
CA ILE A 2 3.23 -24.52 -43.29
C ILE A 2 4.29 -25.54 -42.84
N ARG A 3 5.48 -25.48 -43.44
CA ARG A 3 6.62 -26.38 -43.19
C ARG A 3 6.94 -26.47 -41.69
N ILE A 4 6.99 -27.70 -41.19
CA ILE A 4 7.32 -28.11 -39.80
C ILE A 4 8.64 -27.49 -39.30
N GLU A 5 9.58 -27.18 -40.20
CA GLU A 5 10.85 -26.51 -39.85
C GLU A 5 10.69 -25.08 -39.29
N LYS A 6 9.60 -24.37 -39.61
CA LYS A 6 9.34 -23.03 -39.05
C LYS A 6 8.78 -23.07 -37.63
N LEU A 7 8.12 -24.17 -37.23
CA LEU A 7 7.58 -24.37 -35.88
C LEU A 7 8.70 -24.66 -34.86
N ASN A 8 9.73 -25.39 -35.27
CA ASN A 8 10.83 -25.78 -34.37
C ASN A 8 11.70 -24.59 -33.93
N LYS A 9 11.75 -23.50 -34.73
CA LYS A 9 12.41 -22.24 -34.35
C LYS A 9 11.62 -21.41 -33.33
N ILE A 10 10.31 -21.61 -33.24
CA ILE A 10 9.43 -20.88 -32.29
C ILE A 10 9.42 -21.57 -30.93
N LEU A 11 9.67 -22.88 -30.88
CA LEU A 11 9.62 -23.73 -29.69
C LEU A 11 10.98 -23.91 -28.99
N HIS A 12 12.00 -23.12 -29.35
CA HIS A 12 13.31 -23.18 -28.69
C HIS A 12 13.21 -22.69 -27.23
N PRO A 13 13.74 -23.45 -26.24
CA PRO A 13 13.49 -23.22 -24.81
C PRO A 13 14.11 -21.92 -24.24
N ALA A 14 14.95 -21.24 -25.01
CA ALA A 14 15.62 -20.00 -24.60
C ALA A 14 14.79 -18.71 -24.81
N ASN A 15 13.54 -18.78 -25.26
CA ASN A 15 12.71 -17.61 -25.54
C ASN A 15 11.24 -17.73 -25.10
N PHE A 16 10.97 -18.57 -24.09
CA PHE A 16 9.62 -18.83 -23.60
C PHE A 16 9.21 -17.83 -22.50
N ASP A 17 8.59 -16.71 -22.91
CA ASP A 17 7.92 -15.80 -21.98
C ASP A 17 6.49 -16.31 -21.72
N LEU A 18 6.33 -17.04 -20.63
CA LEU A 18 5.14 -17.85 -20.30
C LEU A 18 3.84 -17.01 -20.20
N TYR A 19 3.95 -15.71 -19.96
CA TYR A 19 2.80 -14.81 -19.77
C TYR A 19 2.12 -14.40 -21.08
N LYS A 20 2.78 -14.52 -22.23
CA LYS A 20 2.25 -14.01 -23.50
C LYS A 20 1.28 -14.98 -24.21
N TYR A 21 1.24 -16.25 -23.79
CA TYR A 21 0.46 -17.30 -24.45
C TYR A 21 -0.67 -17.90 -23.60
N ILE A 22 -0.88 -17.42 -22.38
CA ILE A 22 -1.97 -17.85 -21.47
C ILE A 22 -3.35 -17.71 -22.13
N HIS A 23 -3.54 -16.73 -23.01
CA HIS A 23 -4.81 -16.52 -23.70
C HIS A 23 -5.12 -17.54 -24.81
N ILE A 24 -4.13 -18.27 -25.35
CA ILE A 24 -4.36 -19.27 -26.40
C ILE A 24 -4.81 -20.61 -25.79
N PHE A 25 -4.34 -20.95 -24.59
CA PHE A 25 -4.74 -22.18 -23.90
C PHE A 25 -6.17 -22.15 -23.36
N ALA A 26 -6.77 -20.97 -23.22
CA ALA A 26 -8.16 -20.81 -22.75
C ALA A 26 -9.23 -21.13 -23.82
N LEU A 27 -8.84 -21.41 -25.07
CA LEU A 27 -9.76 -21.66 -26.18
C LEU A 27 -9.89 -23.14 -26.57
N PHE A 28 -9.18 -24.05 -25.89
CA PHE A 28 -9.24 -25.49 -26.18
C PHE A 28 -9.96 -26.28 -25.07
N PRO A 29 -10.83 -27.24 -25.42
CA PRO A 29 -11.46 -28.15 -24.45
C PRO A 29 -10.42 -28.92 -23.62
N THR A 30 -10.69 -29.12 -22.34
CA THR A 30 -9.79 -29.76 -21.35
C THR A 30 -9.25 -31.13 -21.79
N HIS A 31 -9.98 -31.86 -22.64
CA HIS A 31 -9.57 -33.17 -23.17
C HIS A 31 -8.41 -33.09 -24.19
N ILE A 32 -8.21 -31.97 -24.88
CA ILE A 32 -7.12 -31.79 -25.86
C ILE A 32 -5.78 -31.49 -25.14
N ILE A 33 -5.83 -30.76 -24.04
CA ILE A 33 -4.64 -30.47 -23.20
C ILE A 33 -4.08 -31.76 -22.60
N GLN A 34 -4.95 -32.70 -22.22
CA GLN A 34 -4.55 -34.01 -21.68
C GLN A 34 -3.87 -34.90 -22.73
N HIS A 35 -4.33 -34.84 -23.99
CA HIS A 35 -3.73 -35.60 -25.10
C HIS A 35 -2.33 -35.09 -25.47
N ILE A 36 -2.13 -33.77 -25.50
CA ILE A 36 -0.82 -33.16 -25.80
C ILE A 36 0.22 -33.52 -24.72
N PHE A 37 -0.20 -33.56 -23.45
CA PHE A 37 0.65 -33.96 -22.32
C PHE A 37 1.01 -35.45 -22.34
N GLN A 38 0.12 -36.31 -22.86
CA GLN A 38 0.39 -37.74 -23.02
C GLN A 38 1.32 -38.04 -24.21
N THR A 39 1.27 -37.28 -25.30
CA THR A 39 2.13 -37.49 -26.48
C THR A 39 3.60 -37.08 -26.30
N GLN A 40 3.96 -36.31 -25.28
CA GLN A 40 5.35 -35.91 -25.00
C GLN A 40 6.13 -36.96 -24.17
N LEU A 41 5.46 -37.99 -23.65
CA LEU A 41 6.09 -39.04 -22.80
C LEU A 41 6.26 -40.39 -23.52
N ALA A 42 5.84 -40.53 -24.77
CA ALA A 42 5.86 -41.79 -25.52
C ALA A 42 7.11 -41.98 -26.41
N GLY A 43 8.23 -41.37 -26.04
CA GLY A 43 9.44 -41.32 -26.85
C GLY A 43 10.70 -41.72 -26.10
N GLU A 44 10.64 -42.74 -25.25
CA GLU A 44 11.82 -43.44 -24.70
C GLU A 44 11.37 -44.79 -24.12
N MET A 45 11.05 -45.73 -25.01
CA MET A 45 10.83 -47.14 -24.66
C MET A 45 11.65 -48.02 -25.60
N GLU A 46 12.97 -47.98 -25.42
CA GLU A 46 13.76 -49.19 -25.50
C GLU A 46 14.54 -49.28 -24.19
N VAL A 47 14.67 -50.50 -23.64
CA VAL A 47 15.28 -50.83 -22.34
C VAL A 47 14.35 -50.77 -21.11
N TYR A 48 13.25 -51.54 -21.13
CA TYR A 48 12.60 -51.96 -19.87
C TYR A 48 12.11 -53.42 -19.93
N SER A 49 13.06 -54.35 -20.07
CA SER A 49 12.83 -55.78 -19.88
C SER A 49 13.87 -56.36 -18.92
N THR A 50 13.80 -56.00 -17.63
CA THR A 50 14.30 -56.85 -16.51
C THR A 50 14.00 -56.38 -15.07
N CYS A 51 13.37 -55.23 -14.80
CA CYS A 51 13.20 -54.75 -13.41
C CYS A 51 11.76 -54.85 -12.86
N LYS A 52 11.21 -56.06 -12.74
CA LYS A 52 9.90 -56.27 -12.07
C LYS A 52 9.99 -56.53 -10.56
N ASN A 53 11.18 -56.71 -9.99
CA ASN A 53 11.34 -57.12 -8.58
C ASN A 53 11.91 -56.04 -7.64
N LEU A 54 12.19 -54.82 -8.13
CA LEU A 54 12.72 -53.71 -7.31
C LEU A 54 11.81 -52.47 -7.25
N THR A 55 10.69 -52.46 -7.99
CA THR A 55 9.75 -51.33 -8.06
C THR A 55 8.76 -51.31 -6.90
N PHE A 56 8.48 -52.45 -6.28
CA PHE A 56 7.55 -52.57 -5.14
C PHE A 56 8.05 -51.89 -3.84
N PRO A 57 9.33 -52.01 -3.42
CA PRO A 57 9.80 -51.32 -2.21
C PRO A 57 10.00 -49.81 -2.41
N LEU A 58 10.27 -49.36 -3.64
CA LEU A 58 10.49 -47.94 -3.93
C LEU A 58 9.17 -47.13 -3.87
N LEU A 59 8.07 -47.70 -4.36
CA LEU A 59 6.75 -47.06 -4.30
C LEU A 59 6.23 -46.94 -2.86
N ALA A 60 6.49 -47.96 -2.03
CA ALA A 60 6.14 -47.96 -0.61
C ALA A 60 6.92 -46.90 0.19
N PHE A 61 8.19 -46.66 -0.16
CA PHE A 61 9.03 -45.65 0.50
C PHE A 61 8.58 -44.21 0.19
N VAL A 62 8.15 -43.93 -1.04
CA VAL A 62 7.63 -42.61 -1.45
C VAL A 62 6.26 -42.31 -0.81
N LEU A 63 5.41 -43.32 -0.66
CA LEU A 63 4.16 -43.23 0.09
C LEU A 63 4.40 -42.94 1.58
N PHE A 64 5.44 -43.52 2.19
CA PHE A 64 5.78 -43.30 3.59
C PHE A 64 6.25 -41.86 3.87
N ILE A 65 7.03 -41.25 2.97
CA ILE A 65 7.50 -39.85 3.08
C ILE A 65 6.31 -38.86 2.98
N SER A 66 5.28 -39.19 2.21
CA SER A 66 4.09 -38.35 2.05
C SER A 66 3.20 -38.32 3.30
N LEU A 67 3.27 -39.34 4.17
CA LEU A 67 2.49 -39.41 5.41
C LEU A 67 3.12 -38.65 6.58
N THR A 68 4.42 -38.33 6.53
CA THR A 68 5.14 -37.71 7.65
C THR A 68 5.46 -36.23 7.45
N SER A 69 5.05 -35.60 6.35
CA SER A 69 5.18 -34.14 6.25
C SER A 69 4.20 -33.49 7.23
N PRO A 70 4.67 -32.77 8.27
CA PRO A 70 3.79 -31.84 8.96
C PRO A 70 3.39 -30.82 7.90
N ALA A 71 2.11 -30.79 7.54
CA ALA A 71 1.59 -29.66 6.79
C ALA A 71 1.92 -28.43 7.63
N ALA A 72 2.95 -27.67 7.23
CA ALA A 72 3.22 -26.37 7.77
C ALA A 72 2.00 -25.53 7.41
N THR A 73 1.01 -25.49 8.30
CA THR A 73 -0.07 -24.52 8.26
C THR A 73 0.61 -23.17 8.41
N ALA A 74 0.96 -22.55 7.29
CA ALA A 74 1.27 -21.13 7.26
C ALA A 74 0.07 -20.44 7.89
N ALA A 75 0.20 -20.04 9.16
CA ALA A 75 -0.88 -19.46 9.91
C ALA A 75 -1.40 -18.27 9.09
N LYS A 76 -2.60 -18.41 8.52
CA LYS A 76 -3.26 -17.30 7.83
C LYS A 76 -3.51 -16.25 8.89
N ILE A 77 -2.61 -15.26 8.98
CA ILE A 77 -2.76 -14.14 9.91
C ILE A 77 -4.14 -13.56 9.67
N SER A 78 -4.99 -13.65 10.68
CA SER A 78 -6.41 -13.38 10.58
C SER A 78 -6.68 -11.88 10.68
N ARG A 79 -7.83 -11.42 10.18
CA ARG A 79 -8.27 -10.01 10.30
C ARG A 79 -8.20 -9.47 11.75
N PRO A 80 -8.52 -10.25 12.80
CA PRO A 80 -8.27 -9.86 14.20
C PRO A 80 -6.82 -9.49 14.49
N ALA A 81 -5.85 -10.27 14.00
CA ALA A 81 -4.43 -9.99 14.22
C ALA A 81 -3.97 -8.70 13.54
N TYR A 82 -4.45 -8.42 12.31
CA TYR A 82 -4.18 -7.14 11.64
C TYR A 82 -4.78 -5.94 12.39
N THR A 83 -6.01 -6.09 12.90
CA THR A 83 -6.64 -5.04 13.70
C THR A 83 -5.84 -4.78 14.98
N ASN A 84 -5.40 -5.84 15.66
CA ASN A 84 -4.59 -5.74 16.86
C ASN A 84 -3.23 -5.09 16.59
N PHE A 85 -2.59 -5.39 15.45
CA PHE A 85 -1.38 -4.73 15.01
C PHE A 85 -1.58 -3.20 14.89
N VAL A 86 -2.62 -2.76 14.20
CA VAL A 86 -2.96 -1.33 14.07
C VAL A 86 -3.21 -0.70 15.44
N LYS A 87 -4.01 -1.34 16.29
CA LYS A 87 -4.30 -0.85 17.65
C LYS A 87 -3.03 -0.65 18.47
N THR A 88 -2.14 -1.65 18.47
CA THR A 88 -0.86 -1.59 19.19
C THR A 88 0.02 -0.46 18.68
N LYS A 89 0.18 -0.34 17.35
CA LYS A 89 0.97 0.75 16.75
C LYS A 89 0.35 2.14 17.01
N CYS A 90 -0.97 2.26 17.08
CA CYS A 90 -1.61 3.53 17.40
C CYS A 90 -1.44 3.98 18.87
N LYS A 91 -1.12 3.08 19.82
CA LYS A 91 -0.97 3.44 21.24
C LYS A 91 0.17 4.44 21.50
N ILE A 92 1.21 4.40 20.67
CA ILE A 92 2.38 5.28 20.79
C ILE A 92 2.21 6.63 20.08
N THR A 93 1.07 6.86 19.40
CA THR A 93 0.82 8.09 18.66
C THR A 93 0.30 9.21 19.55
N THR A 94 0.45 10.46 19.12
CA THR A 94 -0.03 11.64 19.86
C THR A 94 -1.55 11.65 20.06
N TYR A 95 -2.31 11.11 19.10
CA TYR A 95 -3.77 11.00 19.16
C TYR A 95 -4.23 9.55 18.91
N PRO A 96 -4.07 8.63 19.88
CA PRO A 96 -4.30 7.20 19.71
C PRO A 96 -5.72 6.85 19.25
N SER A 97 -6.74 7.48 19.82
CA SER A 97 -8.14 7.23 19.46
C SER A 97 -8.44 7.63 18.01
N LEU A 98 -7.87 8.75 17.55
CA LEU A 98 -8.01 9.17 16.16
C LEU A 98 -7.25 8.22 15.22
N CYS A 99 -6.02 7.84 15.57
CA CYS A 99 -5.23 6.87 14.82
C CYS A 99 -6.00 5.56 14.61
N GLN A 100 -6.56 4.99 15.69
CA GLN A 100 -7.33 3.75 15.59
C GLN A 100 -8.58 3.93 14.73
N LYS A 101 -9.33 5.01 14.97
CA LYS A 101 -10.55 5.31 14.20
C LYS A 101 -10.29 5.37 12.70
N THR A 102 -9.17 5.98 12.29
CA THR A 102 -8.87 6.19 10.88
C THR A 102 -8.10 5.04 10.23
N LEU A 103 -7.31 4.25 10.98
CA LEU A 103 -6.44 3.21 10.41
C LEU A 103 -6.97 1.79 10.54
N ILE A 104 -7.87 1.48 11.48
CA ILE A 104 -8.49 0.16 11.56
C ILE A 104 -9.18 -0.26 10.24
N PRO A 105 -9.87 0.63 9.50
CA PRO A 105 -10.42 0.28 8.18
C PRO A 105 -9.37 -0.23 7.18
N TYR A 106 -8.10 0.16 7.34
CA TYR A 106 -6.98 -0.26 6.49
C TYR A 106 -6.25 -1.51 6.99
N ALA A 107 -6.66 -2.11 8.12
CA ALA A 107 -5.96 -3.24 8.75
C ALA A 107 -5.67 -4.39 7.76
N SER A 108 -6.64 -4.74 6.90
CA SER A 108 -6.47 -5.85 5.95
C SER A 108 -5.46 -5.57 4.83
N SER A 109 -5.32 -4.31 4.40
CA SER A 109 -4.37 -3.93 3.33
C SER A 109 -2.96 -3.74 3.88
N VAL A 110 -2.83 -3.20 5.09
CA VAL A 110 -1.52 -2.99 5.75
C VAL A 110 -0.96 -4.28 6.37
N LYS A 111 -1.83 -5.22 6.76
CA LYS A 111 -1.47 -6.46 7.47
C LYS A 111 -0.66 -6.15 8.74
N ILE A 112 0.51 -6.76 8.90
CA ILE A 112 1.46 -6.49 10.00
C ILE A 112 2.69 -5.69 9.54
N ASN A 113 2.56 -4.91 8.46
CA ASN A 113 3.66 -4.15 7.87
C ASN A 113 3.63 -2.68 8.32
N SER A 114 4.63 -2.27 9.11
CA SER A 114 4.73 -0.91 9.67
C SER A 114 4.88 0.16 8.59
N THR A 115 5.65 -0.09 7.53
CA THR A 115 5.82 0.86 6.41
C THR A 115 4.49 1.10 5.68
N ARG A 116 3.71 0.04 5.43
CA ARG A 116 2.36 0.15 4.85
C ARG A 116 1.42 0.92 5.78
N LEU A 117 1.51 0.71 7.08
CA LEU A 117 0.72 1.47 8.06
C LEU A 117 1.07 2.96 8.06
N CYS A 118 2.36 3.31 7.99
CA CYS A 118 2.81 4.71 7.88
C CYS A 118 2.29 5.37 6.60
N LYS A 119 2.39 4.68 5.45
CA LYS A 119 1.81 5.16 4.18
C LYS A 119 0.29 5.32 4.26
N ALA A 120 -0.41 4.41 4.94
CA ALA A 120 -1.85 4.55 5.15
C ALA A 120 -2.19 5.78 6.00
N ALA A 121 -1.41 6.05 7.06
CA ALA A 121 -1.57 7.25 7.89
C ALA A 121 -1.33 8.55 7.10
N LEU A 122 -0.27 8.61 6.30
CA LEU A 122 -0.02 9.75 5.42
C LEU A 122 -1.15 9.94 4.40
N ASN A 123 -1.66 8.87 3.77
CA ASN A 123 -2.78 8.97 2.84
C ASN A 123 -4.09 9.44 3.51
N VAL A 124 -4.35 9.03 4.76
CA VAL A 124 -5.46 9.57 5.55
C VAL A 124 -5.28 11.06 5.78
N ALA A 125 -4.06 11.51 6.14
CA ALA A 125 -3.75 12.92 6.29
C ALA A 125 -3.94 13.70 4.97
N ILE A 126 -3.54 13.13 3.82
CA ILE A 126 -3.75 13.74 2.49
C ILE A 126 -5.24 14.00 2.24
N ASN A 127 -6.09 13.03 2.57
CA ASN A 127 -7.53 13.17 2.40
C ASN A 127 -8.10 14.23 3.35
N GLY A 128 -7.61 14.30 4.60
CA GLY A 128 -7.95 15.38 5.53
C GLY A 128 -7.58 16.77 5.00
N ALA A 129 -6.35 16.91 4.51
CA ALA A 129 -5.85 18.16 3.95
C ALA A 129 -6.62 18.57 2.67
N ARG A 130 -6.93 17.63 1.77
CA ARG A 130 -7.77 17.90 0.58
C ARG A 130 -9.17 18.38 0.96
N ASN A 131 -9.80 17.76 1.96
CA ASN A 131 -11.11 18.20 2.45
C ASN A 131 -11.03 19.61 3.03
N ALA A 132 -9.95 19.93 3.74
CA ALA A 132 -9.69 21.27 4.23
C ALA A 132 -9.46 22.27 3.09
N THR A 133 -8.72 21.91 2.03
CA THR A 133 -8.54 22.75 0.83
C THR A 133 -9.89 23.17 0.26
N VAL A 134 -10.81 22.23 0.11
CA VAL A 134 -12.19 22.51 -0.37
C VAL A 134 -12.89 23.45 0.61
N ALA A 135 -12.93 23.10 1.89
CA ALA A 135 -13.65 23.88 2.90
C ALA A 135 -13.14 25.32 3.03
N VAL A 136 -11.81 25.52 3.03
CA VAL A 136 -11.17 26.84 3.08
C VAL A 136 -11.46 27.62 1.80
N SER A 137 -11.38 26.98 0.63
CA SER A 137 -11.67 27.64 -0.64
C SER A 137 -13.12 28.14 -0.75
N GLU A 138 -14.07 27.50 -0.07
CA GLU A 138 -15.47 27.89 -0.05
C GLU A 138 -15.74 29.10 0.86
N LEU A 139 -14.85 29.39 1.83
CA LEU A 139 -15.02 30.53 2.73
C LEU A 139 -15.06 31.87 1.98
N LYS A 140 -14.31 31.99 0.87
CA LYS A 140 -14.32 33.20 0.03
C LYS A 140 -15.69 33.53 -0.58
N ARG A 141 -16.59 32.53 -0.66
CA ARG A 141 -17.95 32.68 -1.22
C ARG A 141 -18.97 33.10 -0.18
N LYS A 142 -18.60 33.13 1.11
CA LYS A 142 -19.52 33.55 2.17
C LYS A 142 -19.79 35.05 2.06
N LYS A 143 -21.03 35.44 2.36
CA LYS A 143 -21.41 36.85 2.47
C LYS A 143 -20.74 37.46 3.72
N GLY A 144 -20.35 38.73 3.61
CA GLY A 144 -19.77 39.48 4.75
C GLY A 144 -18.30 39.17 5.03
N ILE A 145 -17.57 38.58 4.09
CA ILE A 145 -16.12 38.45 4.15
C ILE A 145 -15.47 39.80 3.84
N THR A 146 -14.64 40.28 4.76
CA THR A 146 -13.85 41.50 4.60
C THR A 146 -12.64 41.27 3.68
N LYS A 147 -12.03 42.35 3.17
CA LYS A 147 -10.79 42.25 2.36
C LYS A 147 -9.65 41.56 3.12
N ILE A 148 -9.54 41.83 4.43
CA ILE A 148 -8.50 41.27 5.30
C ILE A 148 -8.73 39.75 5.49
N GLU A 149 -9.98 39.33 5.71
CA GLU A 149 -10.32 37.91 5.80
C GLU A 149 -10.10 37.20 4.47
N ALA A 150 -10.45 37.83 3.35
CA ALA A 150 -10.21 37.25 2.02
C ALA A 150 -8.72 37.00 1.75
N ALA A 151 -7.85 37.92 2.17
CA ALA A 151 -6.40 37.73 2.10
C ALA A 151 -5.94 36.56 2.99
N ALA A 152 -6.33 36.54 4.27
CA ALA A 152 -5.98 35.45 5.18
C ALA A 152 -6.51 34.08 4.73
N ILE A 153 -7.71 34.02 4.14
CA ILE A 153 -8.28 32.80 3.55
C ILE A 153 -7.44 32.34 2.36
N LYS A 154 -6.95 33.27 1.53
CA LYS A 154 -6.09 32.95 0.40
C LYS A 154 -4.75 32.39 0.88
N ASP A 155 -4.12 33.03 1.86
CA ASP A 155 -2.83 32.57 2.41
C ASP A 155 -3.00 31.17 3.03
N CYS A 156 -3.99 30.99 3.90
CA CYS A 156 -4.30 29.67 4.46
C CYS A 156 -4.64 28.62 3.40
N PHE A 157 -5.27 28.99 2.28
CA PHE A 157 -5.54 28.05 1.20
C PHE A 157 -4.24 27.55 0.53
N GLU A 158 -3.24 28.41 0.39
CA GLU A 158 -1.92 28.01 -0.11
C GLU A 158 -1.18 27.14 0.91
N ASP A 159 -1.17 27.49 2.21
CA ASP A 159 -0.59 26.65 3.27
C ASP A 159 -1.17 25.23 3.26
N VAL A 160 -2.50 25.10 3.09
CA VAL A 160 -3.15 23.78 3.04
C VAL A 160 -2.82 23.02 1.76
N LYS A 161 -2.54 23.72 0.64
CA LYS A 161 -2.08 23.08 -0.59
C LYS A 161 -0.64 22.57 -0.45
N ASP A 162 0.22 23.34 0.22
CA ASP A 162 1.59 22.95 0.52
C ASP A 162 1.59 21.71 1.43
N ALA A 163 0.77 21.70 2.48
CA ALA A 163 0.54 20.51 3.30
C ALA A 163 0.13 19.27 2.48
N VAL A 164 -0.75 19.41 1.47
CA VAL A 164 -1.10 18.29 0.58
C VAL A 164 0.09 17.81 -0.24
N TYR A 165 0.92 18.74 -0.73
CA TYR A 165 2.12 18.44 -1.50
C TYR A 165 3.17 17.73 -0.65
N GLU A 166 3.47 18.25 0.53
CA GLU A 166 4.42 17.68 1.47
C GLU A 166 4.02 16.29 1.93
N LEU A 167 2.74 16.05 2.21
CA LEU A 167 2.26 14.71 2.54
C LEU A 167 2.49 13.71 1.39
N LYS A 168 2.41 14.15 0.13
CA LYS A 168 2.74 13.28 -1.02
C LYS A 168 4.24 12.99 -1.08
N LEU A 169 5.08 13.99 -0.84
CA LEU A 169 6.53 13.79 -0.73
C LEU A 169 6.88 12.82 0.41
N ALA A 170 6.17 12.90 1.55
CA ALA A 170 6.34 11.94 2.63
C ALA A 170 5.96 10.52 2.21
N VAL A 171 4.86 10.33 1.46
CA VAL A 171 4.47 9.01 0.93
C VAL A 171 5.51 8.47 -0.04
N ASP A 172 6.03 9.33 -0.91
CA ASP A 172 7.05 9.01 -1.90
C ASP A 172 8.36 8.59 -1.22
N ALA A 173 8.86 9.36 -0.25
CA ALA A 173 10.04 9.00 0.55
C ALA A 173 9.86 7.66 1.28
N MET A 174 8.67 7.37 1.83
CA MET A 174 8.35 6.06 2.40
C MET A 174 8.33 4.93 1.33
N GLY A 175 8.20 5.28 0.05
CA GLY A 175 8.41 4.47 -1.16
C GLY A 175 9.79 3.85 -1.25
N HIS A 176 10.79 4.62 -0.85
CA HIS A 176 12.21 4.37 -1.11
C HIS A 176 12.96 3.78 0.09
N LEU A 177 12.26 3.24 1.09
CA LEU A 177 12.92 2.65 2.28
C LEU A 177 13.64 1.31 2.02
N SER A 178 13.52 0.75 0.82
CA SER A 178 14.31 -0.40 0.36
C SER A 178 15.65 -0.01 -0.24
N ASP A 179 15.87 1.28 -0.48
CA ASP A 179 16.98 1.77 -1.28
C ASP A 179 18.23 1.97 -0.39
N LYS A 180 19.37 2.24 -1.02
CA LYS A 180 20.66 2.38 -0.31
C LYS A 180 20.68 3.57 0.66
N ASP A 181 19.84 4.56 0.43
CA ASP A 181 19.73 5.82 1.17
C ASP A 181 18.49 5.86 2.09
N LYS A 182 17.99 4.71 2.54
CA LYS A 182 16.77 4.60 3.37
C LYS A 182 16.75 5.52 4.59
N GLU A 183 17.89 5.81 5.23
CA GLU A 183 17.98 6.72 6.37
C GLU A 183 17.65 8.16 5.97
N PHE A 184 18.14 8.59 4.80
CA PHE A 184 17.84 9.91 4.22
C PHE A 184 16.37 9.99 3.84
N GLN A 185 15.81 8.95 3.22
CA GLN A 185 14.39 8.88 2.87
C GLN A 185 13.49 8.91 4.11
N LEU A 186 13.88 8.21 5.18
CA LEU A 186 13.17 8.27 6.45
C LEU A 186 13.23 9.68 7.08
N ALA A 187 14.38 10.34 7.02
CA ALA A 187 14.52 11.72 7.50
C ALA A 187 13.63 12.68 6.71
N ASN A 188 13.61 12.57 5.38
CA ASN A 188 12.72 13.35 4.51
C ASN A 188 11.25 13.13 4.85
N ALA A 189 10.82 11.88 5.03
CA ALA A 189 9.44 11.58 5.42
C ALA A 189 9.05 12.25 6.75
N LYS A 190 9.96 12.30 7.73
CA LYS A 190 9.74 13.01 9.02
C LYS A 190 9.68 14.52 8.84
N THR A 191 10.57 15.08 8.03
CA THR A 191 10.60 16.53 7.75
C THR A 191 9.30 16.97 7.07
N TYR A 192 8.91 16.30 5.99
CA TYR A 192 7.67 16.63 5.28
C TYR A 192 6.43 16.45 6.16
N ALA A 193 6.36 15.41 6.99
CA ALA A 193 5.23 15.24 7.91
C ALA A 193 5.20 16.29 9.04
N SER A 194 6.36 16.82 9.43
CA SER A 194 6.46 17.93 10.39
C SER A 194 6.06 19.26 9.78
N ALA A 195 6.47 19.53 8.53
CA ALA A 195 6.17 20.76 7.83
C ALA A 195 4.66 20.99 7.65
N VAL A 196 3.90 19.91 7.40
CA VAL A 196 2.42 19.92 7.39
C VAL A 196 1.79 20.47 8.67
N ILE A 197 2.43 20.25 9.82
CA ILE A 197 1.97 20.78 11.11
C ILE A 197 2.25 22.28 11.17
N THR A 198 3.44 22.70 10.74
CA THR A 198 3.83 24.11 10.62
C THR A 198 2.92 24.89 9.65
N ASP A 199 2.54 24.30 8.52
CA ASP A 199 1.60 24.90 7.56
C ASP A 199 0.21 25.11 8.18
N ALA A 200 -0.27 24.10 8.91
CA ALA A 200 -1.55 24.19 9.61
C ALA A 200 -1.54 25.27 10.70
N ASP A 201 -0.44 25.38 11.45
CA ASP A 201 -0.25 26.42 12.46
C ASP A 201 -0.17 27.82 11.81
N SER A 202 0.64 27.97 10.75
CA SER A 202 0.80 29.22 9.97
C SER A 202 -0.54 29.72 9.42
N CYS A 203 -1.36 28.82 8.87
CA CYS A 203 -2.71 29.17 8.43
C CYS A 203 -3.53 29.77 9.58
N THR A 204 -3.51 29.16 10.78
CA THR A 204 -4.29 29.68 11.91
C THR A 204 -3.73 31.01 12.44
N GLU A 205 -2.41 31.17 12.46
CA GLU A 205 -1.74 32.41 12.86
C GLU A 205 -2.08 33.59 11.93
N GLY A 206 -2.31 33.32 10.64
CA GLY A 206 -2.81 34.31 9.68
C GLY A 206 -4.13 34.99 10.09
N PHE A 207 -4.90 34.40 11.00
CA PHE A 207 -6.14 34.95 11.55
C PHE A 207 -6.01 35.52 12.97
N SER A 208 -4.87 35.32 13.64
CA SER A 208 -4.64 35.75 15.02
C SER A 208 -4.58 37.27 15.15
N GLY A 209 -5.08 37.81 16.26
CA GLY A 209 -5.12 39.26 16.53
C GLY A 209 -6.10 40.06 15.66
N ARG A 210 -6.85 39.42 14.76
CA ARG A 210 -7.81 40.06 13.86
C ARG A 210 -9.25 39.86 14.34
N LYS A 211 -10.12 40.83 14.06
CA LYS A 211 -11.59 40.64 14.19
C LYS A 211 -12.08 39.81 13.01
N VAL A 212 -12.19 38.50 13.21
CA VAL A 212 -12.60 37.53 12.19
C VAL A 212 -14.02 37.05 12.47
N ASN A 213 -14.80 36.86 11.41
CA ASN A 213 -16.11 36.23 11.46
C ASN A 213 -16.02 34.89 12.22
N PRO A 214 -16.81 34.69 13.30
CA PRO A 214 -16.72 33.48 14.12
C PRO A 214 -16.91 32.18 13.33
N ALA A 215 -17.73 32.20 12.28
CA ALA A 215 -17.96 31.03 11.44
C ALA A 215 -16.74 30.71 10.54
N VAL A 216 -16.00 31.73 10.09
CA VAL A 216 -14.74 31.54 9.35
C VAL A 216 -13.70 30.93 10.29
N LYS A 217 -13.48 31.56 11.45
CA LYS A 217 -12.51 31.10 12.45
C LYS A 217 -12.79 29.67 12.91
N LYS A 218 -14.06 29.31 13.13
CA LYS A 218 -14.46 27.94 13.51
C LYS A 218 -14.11 26.91 12.43
N ILE A 219 -14.37 27.21 11.16
CA ILE A 219 -14.09 26.28 10.05
C ILE A 219 -12.58 26.11 9.89
N VAL A 220 -11.82 27.20 9.85
CA VAL A 220 -10.35 27.17 9.73
C VAL A 220 -9.74 26.35 10.87
N ASN A 221 -10.05 26.68 12.13
CA ASN A 221 -9.50 25.98 13.29
C ASN A 221 -9.88 24.49 13.30
N SER A 222 -11.11 24.15 12.90
CA SER A 222 -11.53 22.74 12.82
C SER A 222 -10.78 21.97 11.74
N CYS A 223 -10.54 22.59 10.58
CA CYS A 223 -9.80 21.98 9.49
C CYS A 223 -8.33 21.78 9.88
N MET A 224 -7.67 22.83 10.39
CA MET A 224 -6.25 22.79 10.75
C MET A 224 -6.01 21.81 11.90
N ALA A 225 -6.86 21.83 12.94
CA ALA A 225 -6.78 20.84 14.01
C ALA A 225 -6.96 19.39 13.51
N THR A 226 -7.71 19.17 12.43
CA THR A 226 -7.84 17.84 11.83
C THR A 226 -6.56 17.45 11.10
N ILE A 227 -6.00 18.33 10.27
CA ILE A 227 -4.74 18.11 9.54
C ILE A 227 -3.61 17.83 10.54
N THR A 228 -3.39 18.73 11.51
CA THR A 228 -2.36 18.61 12.54
C THR A 228 -2.45 17.26 13.25
N LYS A 229 -3.64 16.85 13.72
CA LYS A 229 -3.80 15.59 14.43
C LYS A 229 -3.49 14.36 13.57
N LEU A 230 -3.88 14.38 12.30
CA LEU A 230 -3.60 13.28 11.36
C LEU A 230 -2.10 13.23 11.01
N ALA A 231 -1.48 14.38 10.74
CA ALA A 231 -0.06 14.50 10.46
C ALA A 231 0.80 14.10 11.67
N SER A 232 0.47 14.56 12.88
CA SER A 232 1.16 14.15 14.12
C SER A 232 1.10 12.65 14.35
N ASN A 233 -0.05 12.01 14.07
CA ASN A 233 -0.15 10.55 14.17
C ASN A 233 0.73 9.84 13.12
N ALA A 234 0.75 10.32 11.88
CA ALA A 234 1.61 9.78 10.84
C ALA A 234 3.10 9.94 11.21
N LEU A 235 3.51 11.14 11.64
CA LEU A 235 4.86 11.44 12.10
C LEU A 235 5.27 10.55 13.29
N ALA A 236 4.40 10.36 14.27
CA ALA A 236 4.67 9.46 15.40
C ALA A 236 4.90 8.02 14.93
N LEU A 237 4.10 7.50 13.99
CA LEU A 237 4.30 6.16 13.44
C LEU A 237 5.65 6.06 12.69
N ILE A 238 6.03 7.10 11.94
CA ILE A 238 7.31 7.15 11.20
C ILE A 238 8.50 7.22 12.18
N ASN A 239 8.38 7.98 13.27
CA ASN A 239 9.41 8.09 14.31
C ASN A 239 9.70 6.76 15.01
N HIS A 240 8.72 5.86 15.06
CA HIS A 240 8.81 4.54 15.69
C HIS A 240 8.72 3.40 14.67
N LEU A 241 9.16 3.64 13.44
CA LEU A 241 9.15 2.66 12.37
C LEU A 241 10.17 1.53 12.59
N TYR A 242 11.31 1.86 13.22
CA TYR A 242 12.42 0.97 13.56
C TYR A 242 12.70 0.98 15.06
#